data_AF-A0A6I2VQA3-F1
#
_entry.id   AF-A0A6I2VQA3-F1
#
_cell.length_a   1.000
_cell.length_b   1.000
_cell.length_c   1.000
_cell.angle_alpha   90.00
_cell.angle_beta   90.00
_cell.angle_gamma   90.00
#
_symmetry.space_group_name_H-M   'P 1'
#
loop_
_entity.id
_entity.type
_entity.pdbx_description
1 polymer ?
#
loop_
_entity_poly.entity_id
_entity_poly.type
_entity_poly.pdbx_seq_one_letter_code
_entity_poly.pdbx_strand_id
1 'polypeptide(L)'
;MNDPSESLSALPSTAARAIAFVAILLGGLAGALIGYGLVDVQCEGSCATPQGLGILIGAVLTAAGTAIVAVLALRALGEWRELAEKK
;
A
#
# COMPACT_ATOMS: atom_id res chain seq x y z
N MET A 1 -32.22 26.23 6.02
CA MET A 1 -31.73 25.37 4.93
C MET A 1 -30.56 24.60 5.49
N ASN A 2 -30.66 23.27 5.54
CA ASN A 2 -29.54 22.41 5.94
C ASN A 2 -28.71 22.18 4.67
N ASP A 3 -27.45 22.61 4.67
CA ASP A 3 -26.57 22.46 3.52
C ASP A 3 -26.07 21.01 3.44
N PRO A 4 -26.34 20.27 2.35
CA PRO A 4 -25.94 18.86 2.21
C PRO A 4 -24.41 18.62 2.20
N SER A 5 -23.58 19.67 2.28
CA SER A 5 -22.12 19.62 2.30
C SER A 5 -21.51 19.14 3.62
N GLU A 6 -22.23 19.18 4.76
CA GLU A 6 -21.71 18.73 6.06
C GLU A 6 -21.56 17.19 6.16
N SER A 7 -22.22 16.44 5.27
CA SER A 7 -22.30 14.97 5.33
C SER A 7 -21.35 14.22 4.39
N LEU A 8 -20.50 14.89 3.59
CA LEU A 8 -19.57 14.23 2.65
C LEU A 8 -18.17 13.93 3.24
N SER A 9 -17.89 14.32 4.49
CA SER A 9 -16.54 14.30 5.09
C SER A 9 -16.21 13.04 5.95
N ALA A 10 -17.18 12.13 6.11
CA ALA A 10 -17.01 10.93 6.96
C ALA A 10 -16.20 9.79 6.29
N LEU A 11 -16.08 9.79 4.96
CA LEU A 11 -15.13 8.90 4.27
C LEU A 11 -13.74 9.55 4.32
N PRO A 12 -12.65 8.82 4.72
CA PRO A 12 -11.29 9.34 4.59
C PRO A 12 -11.08 9.89 3.18
N SER A 13 -10.48 11.08 3.11
CA SER A 13 -10.38 11.87 1.89
C SER A 13 -9.89 11.01 0.73
N THR A 14 -10.45 11.25 -0.45
CA THR A 14 -10.07 10.53 -1.68
C THR A 14 -8.57 10.62 -1.93
N ALA A 15 -7.96 11.76 -1.61
CA ALA A 15 -6.52 11.97 -1.61
C ALA A 15 -5.76 11.01 -0.68
N ALA A 16 -6.21 10.83 0.57
CA ALA A 16 -5.55 9.93 1.51
C ALA A 16 -5.59 8.46 1.04
N ARG A 17 -6.71 8.03 0.46
CA ARG A 17 -6.84 6.70 -0.14
C ARG A 17 -5.93 6.53 -1.36
N ALA A 18 -5.84 7.55 -2.21
CA ALA A 18 -4.96 7.54 -3.37
C ALA A 18 -3.49 7.41 -2.96
N ILE A 19 -3.05 8.18 -1.96
CA ILE A 19 -1.69 8.11 -1.42
C ILE A 19 -1.40 6.70 -0.86
N ALA A 20 -2.32 6.15 -0.08
CA ALA A 20 -2.17 4.79 0.46
C ALA A 20 -2.02 3.74 -0.65
N PHE A 21 -2.85 3.84 -1.70
CA PHE A 21 -2.78 2.94 -2.85
C PHE A 21 -1.44 3.08 -3.60
N VAL A 22 -0.99 4.31 -3.86
CA VAL A 22 0.30 4.57 -4.51
C VAL A 22 1.45 4.01 -3.66
N ALA A 23 1.41 4.17 -2.35
CA ALA A 23 2.43 3.60 -1.45
C ALA A 23 2.49 2.07 -1.56
N ILE A 24 1.33 1.39 -1.60
CA ILE A 24 1.26 -0.07 -1.78
C ILE A 24 1.84 -0.49 -3.12
N LEU A 25 1.53 0.23 -4.20
CA LEU A 25 2.08 -0.05 -5.53
C LEU A 25 3.60 0.12 -5.56
N LEU A 26 4.13 1.18 -4.94
CA LEU A 26 5.57 1.42 -4.85
C LEU A 26 6.26 0.35 -4.00
N GLY A 27 5.64 -0.06 -2.88
CA GLY A 27 6.11 -1.17 -2.05
C GLY A 27 6.18 -2.49 -2.82
N GLY A 28 5.11 -2.83 -3.54
CA GLY A 28 5.05 -4.03 -4.39
C GLY A 28 6.05 -4.00 -5.55
N LEU A 29 6.23 -2.84 -6.19
CA LEU A 29 7.24 -2.67 -7.24
C LEU A 29 8.66 -2.91 -6.70
N ALA A 30 8.98 -2.32 -5.54
CA ALA A 30 10.27 -2.52 -4.90
C ALA A 30 10.49 -4.01 -4.55
N GLY A 31 9.48 -4.68 -3.98
CA GLY A 31 9.57 -6.11 -3.69
C GLY A 31 9.68 -7.00 -4.93
N ALA A 32 9.03 -6.63 -6.03
CA ALA A 32 9.17 -7.32 -7.31
C ALA A 32 10.62 -7.28 -7.82
N LEU A 33 11.24 -6.09 -7.78
CA LEU A 33 12.62 -5.89 -8.22
C LEU A 33 13.62 -6.62 -7.32
N ILE A 34 13.38 -6.62 -6.00
CA ILE A 34 14.19 -7.39 -5.05
C ILE A 34 14.05 -8.89 -5.32
N GLY A 35 12.82 -9.39 -5.46
CA GLY A 35 12.55 -10.80 -5.74
C GLY A 35 13.13 -11.28 -7.06
N TYR A 36 13.14 -10.41 -8.08
CA TYR A 36 13.87 -10.63 -9.33
C TYR A 36 15.37 -10.78 -9.08
N GLY A 37 15.99 -9.79 -8.44
CA GLY A 37 17.44 -9.79 -8.20
C GLY A 37 17.92 -10.97 -7.35
N LEU A 38 17.13 -11.42 -6.37
CA LEU A 38 17.47 -12.60 -5.58
C LEU A 38 17.59 -13.86 -6.44
N VAL A 39 16.68 -14.05 -7.40
CA VAL A 39 16.68 -15.24 -8.26
C VAL A 39 17.72 -15.14 -9.36
N ASP A 40 17.92 -13.93 -9.89
CA ASP A 40 18.91 -13.64 -10.93
C ASP A 40 20.34 -13.98 -10.46
N VAL A 41 20.67 -13.69 -9.20
CA VAL A 41 21.97 -14.03 -8.60
C VAL A 41 22.14 -15.53 -8.35
N GLN A 42 21.04 -16.28 -8.21
CA GLN A 42 21.08 -17.68 -7.78
C GLN A 42 21.09 -18.69 -8.94
N CYS A 43 20.94 -18.24 -10.19
CA CYS A 43 20.61 -19.14 -11.29
C CYS A 43 21.28 -18.73 -12.61
N GLU A 44 22.08 -19.63 -13.18
CA GLU A 44 22.69 -19.49 -14.51
C GLU A 44 21.96 -20.42 -15.49
N GLY A 45 21.15 -19.88 -16.42
CA GLY A 45 20.45 -20.65 -17.45
C GLY A 45 18.97 -20.29 -17.61
N SER A 46 18.11 -21.28 -17.84
CA SER A 46 16.66 -21.08 -18.04
C SER A 46 15.94 -20.88 -16.71
N CYS A 47 15.97 -19.66 -16.18
CA CYS A 47 15.44 -19.33 -14.85
C CYS A 47 14.07 -18.62 -14.91
N ALA A 48 13.39 -18.60 -16.07
CA ALA A 48 12.15 -17.85 -16.27
C ALA A 48 11.04 -18.18 -15.24
N THR A 49 10.88 -19.45 -14.87
CA THR A 49 9.88 -19.88 -13.89
C THR A 49 10.23 -19.48 -12.45
N PRO A 50 11.43 -19.78 -11.91
CA PRO A 50 11.87 -19.25 -10.62
C PRO A 50 11.84 -17.72 -10.55
N GLN A 51 12.24 -17.06 -11.64
CA GLN A 51 12.32 -15.60 -11.73
C GLN A 51 10.94 -14.97 -11.63
N GLY A 52 9.96 -15.51 -12.35
CA GLY A 52 8.56 -15.10 -12.24
C GLY A 52 7.99 -15.31 -10.83
N LEU A 53 8.35 -16.42 -10.18
CA LEU A 53 7.98 -16.71 -8.80
C LEU A 53 8.60 -15.74 -7.80
N GLY A 54 9.88 -15.40 -7.97
CA GLY A 54 10.60 -14.42 -7.15
C GLY A 54 9.96 -13.04 -7.24
N ILE A 55 9.65 -12.60 -8.47
CA ILE A 55 8.91 -11.36 -8.73
C ILE A 55 7.55 -11.37 -8.02
N LEU A 56 6.76 -12.43 -8.21
CA LEU A 56 5.42 -12.54 -7.64
C LEU A 56 5.45 -12.53 -6.11
N ILE A 57 6.26 -13.38 -5.49
CA ILE A 57 6.34 -13.53 -4.04
C ILE A 57 6.87 -12.24 -3.41
N GLY A 58 7.95 -11.68 -3.97
CA GLY A 58 8.54 -10.43 -3.50
C GLY A 58 7.55 -9.27 -3.56
N ALA A 59 6.82 -9.13 -4.66
CA ALA A 59 5.80 -8.11 -4.81
C ALA A 59 4.65 -8.26 -3.82
N VAL A 60 4.11 -9.48 -3.66
CA VAL A 60 2.97 -9.74 -2.78
C VAL A 60 3.33 -9.52 -1.32
N LEU A 61 4.48 -9.99 -0.85
CA LEU A 61 4.89 -9.85 0.55
C LEU A 61 5.09 -8.39 0.94
N THR A 62 5.78 -7.62 0.11
CA THR A 62 6.03 -6.20 0.36
C THR A 62 4.74 -5.38 0.26
N ALA A 63 3.92 -5.59 -0.78
CA ALA A 63 2.63 -4.93 -0.94
C ALA A 63 1.69 -5.21 0.24
N ALA A 64 1.63 -6.46 0.71
CA ALA A 64 0.83 -6.83 1.87
C ALA A 64 1.29 -6.11 3.14
N GLY A 65 2.61 -6.06 3.40
CA GLY A 65 3.18 -5.32 4.52
C GLY A 65 2.86 -3.82 4.46
N THR A 66 3.07 -3.20 3.29
CA THR A 66 2.75 -1.78 3.09
C THR A 66 1.25 -1.50 3.23
N ALA A 67 0.38 -2.42 2.80
CA ALA A 67 -1.06 -2.27 2.96
C ALA A 67 -1.49 -2.25 4.44
N ILE A 68 -0.91 -3.11 5.27
CA ILE A 68 -1.16 -3.12 6.72
C ILE A 68 -0.77 -1.76 7.31
N VAL A 69 0.45 -1.28 7.04
CA VAL A 69 0.95 0.00 7.55
C VAL A 69 0.07 1.17 7.08
N ALA A 70 -0.34 1.17 5.80
CA ALA A 70 -1.20 2.20 5.25
C ALA A 70 -2.57 2.23 5.95
N VAL A 71 -3.18 1.07 6.22
CA VAL A 71 -4.44 0.98 6.95
C VAL A 71 -4.28 1.48 8.39
N LEU A 72 -3.20 1.10 9.08
CA LEU A 72 -2.92 1.57 10.43
C LEU A 72 -2.71 3.10 10.47
N ALA A 73 -2.02 3.67 9.47
CA ALA A 73 -1.84 5.11 9.36
C ALA A 73 -3.17 5.84 9.12
N LEU A 74 -4.03 5.31 8.23
CA LEU A 74 -5.36 5.87 7.99
C LEU A 74 -6.25 5.78 9.24
N ARG A 75 -6.13 4.69 10.02
CA ARG A 75 -6.82 4.53 11.31
C ARG A 75 -6.39 5.61 12.29
N ALA A 76 -5.08 5.76 12.49
CA ALA A 76 -4.53 6.78 13.38
C ALA A 76 -5.00 8.19 12.98
N LEU A 77 -4.89 8.54 11.69
CA LEU A 77 -5.38 9.84 11.18
C LEU A 77 -6.88 10.06 11.41
N GLY A 78 -7.68 8.99 11.42
CA GLY A 78 -9.09 9.04 11.79
C GLY A 78 -9.30 9.40 13.25
N GLU A 79 -8.58 8.75 14.16
CA GLU A 79 -8.66 9.00 15.61
C GLU A 79 -8.28 10.44 15.97
N TRP A 80 -7.22 10.97 15.36
CA TRP A 80 -6.81 12.37 15.58
C TRP A 80 -7.87 13.37 15.11
N ARG A 81 -8.57 13.09 14.00
CA ARG A 81 -9.62 13.98 13.49
C ARG A 81 -10.85 13.98 14.39
N GLU A 82 -11.23 12.84 14.94
CA GLU A 82 -12.34 12.76 15.90
C GLU A 82 -12.07 13.60 17.16
N LEU A 83 -10.84 13.61 17.66
CA LEU A 83 -10.43 14.44 18.80
C LEU A 83 -10.44 15.93 18.49
N ALA A 84 -10.11 16.33 17.25
CA ALA A 84 -10.09 17.72 16.84
C ALA A 84 -11.50 18.33 16.70
N GLU A 85 -12.46 17.55 16.18
CA GLU A 85 -13.86 17.97 15.98
C GLU A 85 -14.64 18.09 17.30
N LYS A 86 -14.24 17.35 18.34
CA LYS A 86 -14.96 17.31 19.62
C LYS A 86 -14.62 18.47 20.56
N LYS A 87 -13.76 19.40 20.14
CA LYS A 87 -13.26 20.54 20.92
C LYS A 87 -13.82 21.86 20.39
#